data_AF-A0A527ZSS7-F1
#
_entry.id   AF-A0A527ZSS7-F1
#
_cell.length_a   1.000
_cell.length_b   1.000
_cell.length_c   1.000
_cell.angle_alpha   90.00
_cell.angle_beta   90.00
_cell.angle_gamma   90.00
#
_symmetry.space_group_name_H-M   'P 1'
#
loop_
_entity.id
_entity.type
_entity.pdbx_description
1 polymer ?
#
loop_
_entity_poly.entity_id
_entity_poly.type
_entity_poly.pdbx_seq_one_letter_code
_entity_poly.pdbx_strand_id
1 'polypeptide(L)' 'MLVLETIAKIRRLSLVQGKSSKAICRELKISRKVVRKVLRSDETEF' A
#
# COMPACT_ATOMS: atom_id res chain seq x y z
N MET A 1 -1.26 12.59 -7.92
CA MET A 1 -0.89 11.31 -7.26
C MET A 1 -1.49 10.20 -8.09
N LEU A 2 -0.67 9.55 -8.92
CA LEU A 2 -1.14 8.44 -9.75
C LEU A 2 -1.42 7.21 -8.86
N VAL A 3 -2.42 6.42 -9.27
CA VAL A 3 -2.82 5.19 -8.57
C VAL A 3 -1.63 4.22 -8.45
N LEU A 4 -0.83 4.09 -9.51
CA LEU A 4 0.35 3.24 -9.54
C LEU A 4 1.46 3.69 -8.58
N GLU A 5 1.75 4.99 -8.47
CA GLU A 5 2.73 5.53 -7.51
C GLU A 5 2.33 5.20 -6.06
N THR A 6 1.02 5.21 -5.80
CA THR A 6 0.45 4.92 -4.49
C THR A 6 0.61 3.46 -4.13
N ILE A 7 0.29 2.57 -5.08
CA ILE A 7 0.46 1.12 -4.95
C ILE A 7 1.94 0.78 -4.72
N ALA A 8 2.84 1.37 -5.52
CA ALA A 8 4.29 1.18 -5.38
C ALA A 8 4.80 1.64 -4.01
N LYS A 9 4.34 2.79 -3.51
CA LYS A 9 4.67 3.26 -2.14
C LYS A 9 4.16 2.30 -1.07
N ILE A 10 2.90 1.85 -1.15
CA ILE A 10 2.32 0.90 -0.19
C ILE A 10 3.15 -0.39 -0.13
N ARG A 11 3.49 -0.96 -1.30
CA ARG A 11 4.32 -2.18 -1.38
C ARG A 11 5.72 -1.94 -0.82
N ARG A 12 6.36 -0.84 -1.16
CA ARG A 12 7.70 -0.51 -0.65
C ARG A 12 7.70 -0.39 0.87
N LEU A 13 6.73 0.30 1.46
CA LEU A 13 6.61 0.43 2.91
C LEU A 13 6.36 -0.91 3.60
N SER A 14 5.61 -1.82 2.97
CA SER A 14 5.32 -3.13 3.56
C SER A 14 6.47 -4.13 3.40
N LEU A 15 7.02 -4.26 2.18
CA LEU A 15 8.03 -5.29 1.86
C LEU A 15 9.44 -4.85 2.25
N VAL A 16 9.80 -3.59 2.01
CA VAL A 16 11.15 -3.08 2.28
C VAL A 16 11.29 -2.61 3.73
N GLN A 17 10.29 -1.87 4.24
CA GLN A 17 10.35 -1.32 5.60
C GLN A 17 9.63 -2.18 6.65
N GLY A 18 8.95 -3.26 6.26
CA GLY A 18 8.23 -4.14 7.19
C GLY A 18 7.09 -3.44 7.95
N LYS A 19 6.62 -2.28 7.49
CA LYS A 19 5.63 -1.49 8.21
C LYS A 19 4.27 -2.19 8.16
N SER A 20 3.60 -2.24 9.32
CA SER A 20 2.23 -2.76 9.40
C SER A 20 1.26 -1.92 8.56
N SER A 21 0.16 -2.54 8.10
CA SER A 21 -0.89 -1.84 7.34
C SER A 21 -1.46 -0.61 8.07
N LYS A 22 -1.39 -0.59 9.42
CA LYS A 22 -1.84 0.52 10.26
C LYS A 22 -0.88 1.71 10.21
N ALA A 23 0.42 1.45 10.15
CA ALA A 23 1.44 2.49 9.97
C ALA A 23 1.34 3.10 8.56
N ILE A 24 1.24 2.26 7.53
CA ILE A 24 1.07 2.69 6.12
C ILE A 24 -0.17 3.58 5.95
N CYS A 25 -1.29 3.18 6.57
CA CYS A 25 -2.54 3.94 6.56
C CYS A 25 -2.38 5.35 7.17
N ARG A 26 -1.59 5.50 8.24
CA ARG A 26 -1.30 6.80 8.87
C ARG A 26 -0.37 7.67 8.03
N GLU A 27 0.65 7.06 7.42
CA GLU A 27 1.67 7.77 6.64
C GLU A 27 1.12 8.29 5.31
N LEU A 28 0.38 7.44 4.59
CA LEU A 28 -0.17 7.79 3.28
C LEU A 28 -1.59 8.39 3.37
N LYS A 29 -2.21 8.41 4.55
CA LYS A 29 -3.62 8.83 4.77
C LYS A 29 -4.63 8.10 3.86
N ILE A 30 -4.39 6.81 3.61
CA ILE A 30 -5.22 5.96 2.75
C ILE A 30 -6.03 4.98 3.59
N SER A 31 -7.25 4.63 3.14
CA SER A 31 -8.07 3.62 3.80
C SER A 31 -7.37 2.26 3.93
N ARG A 32 -7.51 1.63 5.09
CA ARG A 32 -6.98 0.28 5.36
C ARG A 32 -7.51 -0.77 4.39
N LYS A 33 -8.70 -0.56 3.81
CA LYS A 33 -9.29 -1.46 2.80
C LYS A 33 -8.43 -1.49 1.54
N VAL A 34 -7.97 -0.33 1.08
CA VAL A 34 -7.09 -0.20 -0.10
C VAL A 34 -5.72 -0.79 0.19
N VAL A 35 -5.12 -0.47 1.34
CA VAL A 35 -3.83 -1.04 1.76
C VAL A 35 -3.90 -2.56 1.79
N ARG A 36 -4.94 -3.15 2.41
CA ARG A 36 -5.13 -4.61 2.43
C ARG A 36 -5.36 -5.20 1.05
N LYS A 37 -6.12 -4.52 0.17
CA LYS A 37 -6.34 -4.99 -1.21
C LYS A 37 -5.01 -5.04 -1.98
N VAL A 38 -4.21 -3.99 -1.89
CA VAL A 38 -2.89 -3.88 -2.54
C VAL A 38 -1.88 -4.89 -2.02
N LEU A 39 -1.90 -5.18 -0.71
CA LEU A 39 -1.00 -6.17 -0.11
C LEU A 39 -1.45 -7.62 -0.34
N ARG A 40 -2.72 -7.85 -0.68
CA ARG A 40 -3.28 -9.18 -0.91
C ARG A 40 -3.25 -9.56 -2.39
N SER A 41 -3.36 -8.60 -3.29
CA SER A 41 -3.20 -8.77 -4.73
C SER A 41 -1.75 -8.47 -5.11
N ASP A 42 -0.97 -9.51 -5.40
CA ASP A 42 0.37 -9.34 -6.00
C ASP A 42 0.27 -8.88 -7.47
N GLU A 43 -0.92 -8.94 -8.03
CA GLU A 43 -1.24 -8.53 -9.40
C GLU A 43 -1.69 -7.07 -9.44
N THR A 44 -0.88 -6.23 -10.08
CA THR A 44 -1.31 -4.91 -10.56
C THR A 44 -1.98 -5.07 -11.91
N GLU A 45 -3.18 -5.63 -11.92
CA GLU A 45 -4.11 -5.54 -13.05
C GLU A 45 -4.96 -4.29 -12.83
N PHE A 46 -4.49 -3.14 -13.30
CA PHE A 46 -5.21 -1.87 -13.29
C PHE A 46 -5.02 -1.15 -14.61
#